data_AF-A0A7Y2GDJ2-F1
#
_entry.id   AF-A0A7Y2GDJ2-F1
#
_cell.length_a   1.000
_cell.length_b   1.000
_cell.length_c   1.000
_cell.angle_alpha   90.00
_cell.angle_beta   90.00
_cell.angle_gamma   90.00
#
_symmetry.space_group_name_H-M   'P 1'
#
loop_
_entity.id
_entity.type
_entity.pdbx_description
1 polymer ?
#
loop_
_entity_poly.entity_id
_entity_poly.type
_entity_poly.pdbx_seq_one_letter_code
_entity_poly.pdbx_strand_id
1 'polypeptide(L)'
;MSYGKLLGAGTAVALVIATAGFAGSHAVKSSNATVAARHNQMQMVGYHIGVLGAVAKGEMAYDAAMVEAAAKNLAALATMERATLWAEGTEQGAADLSRAKAEIWQEPDAFAAKFKALEEASLAMVGAADAAAVGAAMGPLGGACKGCHEQFRGPKIE
;
A
#
# COMPACT_ATOMS: atom_id res chain seq x y z
N MET A 1 16.19 24.25 -56.41
CA MET A 1 15.83 22.82 -56.24
C MET A 1 17.10 22.10 -55.82
N SER A 2 17.20 21.38 -54.70
CA SER A 2 16.24 20.46 -54.10
C SER A 2 16.50 20.33 -52.58
N TYR A 3 15.43 20.16 -51.81
CA TYR A 3 15.44 19.89 -50.36
C TYR A 3 15.79 18.41 -50.10
N GLY A 4 16.78 18.16 -49.25
CA GLY A 4 17.07 16.84 -48.67
C GLY A 4 16.55 16.75 -47.23
N LYS A 5 15.38 16.11 -47.09
CA LYS A 5 14.83 15.44 -45.89
C LYS A 5 15.89 14.50 -45.26
N LEU A 6 15.90 14.05 -44.00
CA LEU A 6 15.13 14.15 -42.76
C LEU A 6 15.84 13.17 -41.77
N LEU A 7 15.65 13.35 -40.45
CA LEU A 7 15.61 12.30 -39.39
C LEU A 7 16.92 11.49 -39.16
N GLY A 8 17.51 11.39 -37.97
CA GLY A 8 16.97 11.41 -36.61
C GLY A 8 17.64 10.24 -35.87
N ALA A 9 18.56 10.52 -34.94
CA ALA A 9 19.18 9.52 -34.09
C ALA A 9 18.97 9.94 -32.62
N GLY A 10 17.73 9.81 -32.15
CA GLY A 10 17.43 9.84 -30.72
C GLY A 10 17.77 8.49 -30.13
N THR A 11 18.88 8.41 -29.39
CA THR A 11 19.19 7.27 -28.52
C THR A 11 18.13 7.16 -27.44
N ALA A 12 17.16 6.26 -27.64
CA ALA A 12 16.24 5.85 -26.60
C ALA A 12 17.03 5.06 -25.54
N VAL A 13 17.31 5.68 -24.40
CA VAL A 13 17.74 4.97 -23.19
C VAL A 13 16.52 4.20 -22.70
N ALA A 14 16.45 2.92 -23.04
CA ALA A 14 15.47 2.01 -22.46
C ALA A 14 15.76 1.91 -20.96
N LEU A 15 14.90 2.52 -20.15
CA LEU A 15 14.89 2.31 -18.70
C LEU A 15 14.52 0.84 -18.46
N VAL A 16 15.53 -0.01 -18.30
CA VAL A 16 15.35 -1.37 -17.80
C VAL A 16 14.95 -1.20 -16.35
N ILE A 17 13.64 -1.23 -16.08
CA ILE A 17 13.13 -1.48 -14.73
C ILE A 17 13.61 -2.90 -14.40
N ALA A 18 14.74 -3.00 -13.71
CA ALA A 18 15.20 -4.24 -13.14
C ALA A 18 14.13 -4.67 -12.13
N THR A 19 13.23 -5.55 -12.56
CA THR A 19 12.34 -6.29 -11.68
C THR A 19 13.23 -7.17 -10.80
N ALA A 20 13.72 -6.63 -9.69
CA ALA A 20 14.29 -7.43 -8.62
C ALA A 20 13.26 -8.50 -8.28
N GLY A 21 13.66 -9.77 -8.43
CA GLY A 21 12.76 -10.90 -8.58
C GLY A 21 11.70 -10.98 -7.49
N PHE A 22 10.44 -10.86 -7.89
CA PHE A 22 9.36 -11.56 -7.21
C PHE A 22 9.49 -13.03 -7.61
N ALA A 23 10.41 -13.75 -6.96
CA ALA A 23 10.34 -15.21 -6.95
C ALA A 23 8.92 -15.57 -6.49
N GLY A 24 8.18 -16.25 -7.37
CA GLY A 24 6.77 -16.59 -7.17
C GLY A 24 6.58 -17.24 -5.81
N SER A 25 6.12 -16.45 -4.85
CA SER A 25 5.64 -16.99 -3.58
C SER A 25 4.30 -17.63 -3.93
N HIS A 26 4.22 -18.96 -3.88
CA HIS A 26 2.94 -19.63 -3.67
C HIS A 26 2.47 -19.24 -2.26
N ALA A 27 2.05 -17.98 -2.09
CA ALA A 27 1.51 -17.49 -0.84
C ALA A 27 0.22 -18.28 -0.62
N VAL A 28 0.21 -19.10 0.43
CA VAL A 28 -1.00 -19.80 0.87
C VAL A 28 -2.04 -18.71 1.13
N LYS A 29 -3.13 -18.74 0.37
CA LYS A 29 -4.26 -17.83 0.55
C LYS A 29 -5.25 -18.49 1.49
N SER A 30 -5.93 -17.67 2.30
CA SER A 30 -7.00 -18.16 3.15
C SER A 30 -8.07 -18.82 2.29
N SER A 31 -8.62 -19.93 2.75
CA SER A 31 -9.81 -20.55 2.17
C SER A 31 -11.06 -19.67 2.33
N ASN A 32 -11.05 -18.79 3.34
CA ASN A 32 -12.07 -17.76 3.51
C ASN A 32 -11.85 -16.58 2.54
N ALA A 33 -12.81 -16.35 1.64
CA ALA A 33 -12.72 -15.33 0.60
C ALA A 33 -12.57 -13.90 1.16
N THR A 34 -13.24 -13.58 2.26
CA THR A 34 -13.16 -12.27 2.92
C THR A 34 -11.77 -12.04 3.51
N VAL A 35 -11.20 -13.04 4.17
CA VAL A 35 -9.82 -12.98 4.71
C VAL A 35 -8.80 -12.82 3.58
N ALA A 36 -8.94 -13.61 2.51
CA ALA A 36 -8.07 -13.49 1.34
C ALA A 36 -8.16 -12.10 0.70
N ALA A 37 -9.37 -11.53 0.57
CA ALA A 37 -9.58 -10.21 -0.01
C ALA A 37 -8.93 -9.08 0.81
N ARG A 38 -9.13 -9.05 2.14
CA ARG A 38 -8.49 -8.03 2.98
C ARG A 38 -6.96 -8.17 3.02
N HIS A 39 -6.42 -9.38 2.93
CA HIS A 39 -4.97 -9.57 2.80
C HIS A 39 -4.44 -8.96 1.50
N ASN A 40 -5.14 -9.16 0.38
CA ASN A 40 -4.76 -8.52 -0.88
C ASN A 40 -4.83 -6.99 -0.80
N GLN A 41 -5.86 -6.43 -0.16
CA GLN A 41 -5.94 -4.99 0.09
C GLN A 41 -4.72 -4.50 0.88
N MET A 42 -4.40 -5.15 2.00
CA MET A 42 -3.25 -4.77 2.83
C MET A 42 -1.90 -4.99 2.14
N GLN A 43 -1.79 -5.99 1.25
CA GLN A 43 -0.62 -6.18 0.39
C GLN A 43 -0.45 -5.02 -0.58
N MET A 44 -1.53 -4.56 -1.22
CA MET A 44 -1.49 -3.41 -2.13
C MET A 44 -1.17 -2.11 -1.37
N VAL A 45 -1.69 -1.93 -0.15
CA VAL A 45 -1.31 -0.82 0.74
C VAL A 45 0.20 -0.88 1.02
N GLY A 46 0.71 -2.04 1.42
CA GLY A 46 2.13 -2.24 1.69
C GLY A 46 3.01 -1.99 0.46
N TYR A 47 2.56 -2.40 -0.73
CA TYR A 47 3.27 -2.15 -1.99
C TYR A 47 3.43 -0.64 -2.27
N HIS A 48 2.34 0.13 -2.22
CA HIS A 48 2.39 1.57 -2.51
C HIS A 48 3.16 2.36 -1.44
N ILE A 49 3.04 1.98 -0.16
CA ILE A 49 3.90 2.53 0.91
C ILE A 49 5.37 2.20 0.65
N GLY A 50 5.68 1.00 0.14
CA GLY A 50 7.04 0.60 -0.22
C GLY A 50 7.66 1.48 -1.30
N VAL A 51 6.89 1.80 -2.35
CA VAL A 51 7.32 2.73 -3.41
C VAL A 51 7.61 4.12 -2.84
N LEU A 52 6.66 4.69 -2.10
CA LEU A 52 6.81 6.01 -1.48
C LEU A 52 7.97 6.05 -0.48
N GLY A 53 8.14 4.97 0.29
CA GLY A 53 9.24 4.81 1.23
C GLY A 53 10.61 4.73 0.55
N ALA A 54 10.71 4.10 -0.62
CA ALA A 54 11.95 4.08 -1.40
C ALA A 54 12.32 5.49 -1.88
N VAL A 55 11.34 6.28 -2.32
CA VAL A 55 11.55 7.70 -2.66
C VAL A 55 11.99 8.51 -1.44
N ALA A 56 11.31 8.35 -0.31
CA ALA A 56 11.63 9.05 0.94
C ALA A 56 13.06 8.76 1.44
N LYS A 57 13.57 7.55 1.22
CA LYS A 57 14.94 7.15 1.61
C LYS A 57 16.00 7.49 0.56
N GLY A 58 15.61 8.01 -0.61
CA GLY A 58 16.52 8.23 -1.74
C GLY A 58 16.98 6.95 -2.43
N GLU A 59 16.35 5.80 -2.15
CA GLU A 59 16.57 4.53 -2.87
C GLU A 59 15.96 4.56 -4.28
N MET A 60 15.01 5.47 -4.49
CA MET A 60 14.34 5.73 -5.77
C MET A 60 14.30 7.24 -6.01
N ALA A 61 14.60 7.68 -7.24
CA ALA A 61 14.48 9.09 -7.60
C ALA A 61 13.01 9.54 -7.58
N TYR A 62 12.76 10.79 -7.23
CA TYR A 62 11.42 11.36 -7.30
C TYR A 62 10.97 11.45 -8.76
N ASP A 63 9.85 10.77 -9.05
CA ASP A 63 9.10 10.89 -10.29
C ASP A 63 7.67 11.29 -9.91
N ALA A 64 7.26 12.48 -10.36
CA ALA A 64 5.98 13.06 -9.95
C ALA A 64 4.78 12.18 -10.34
N ALA A 65 4.81 11.56 -11.51
CA ALA A 65 3.70 10.73 -11.99
C ALA A 65 3.60 9.42 -11.19
N MET A 66 4.74 8.80 -10.87
CA MET A 66 4.81 7.59 -10.08
C MET A 66 4.41 7.82 -8.62
N VAL A 67 4.92 8.89 -8.00
CA VAL A 67 4.56 9.27 -6.62
C VAL A 67 3.07 9.55 -6.53
N GLU A 68 2.53 10.33 -7.46
CA GLU A 68 1.10 10.67 -7.50
C GLU A 68 0.24 9.41 -7.69
N ALA A 69 0.65 8.48 -8.57
CA ALA A 69 -0.07 7.22 -8.77
C ALA A 69 -0.05 6.35 -7.49
N ALA A 70 1.11 6.23 -6.84
CA ALA A 70 1.24 5.46 -5.60
C ALA A 70 0.42 6.07 -4.46
N ALA A 71 0.47 7.40 -4.30
CA ALA A 71 -0.30 8.12 -3.29
C ALA A 71 -1.82 7.98 -3.50
N LYS A 72 -2.30 8.16 -4.75
CA LYS A 72 -3.72 7.98 -5.09
C LYS A 72 -4.21 6.56 -4.87
N ASN A 73 -3.43 5.55 -5.28
CA ASN A 73 -3.81 4.16 -5.06
C ASN A 73 -3.86 3.82 -3.56
N LEU A 74 -2.87 4.30 -2.79
CA LEU A 74 -2.87 4.15 -1.33
C LEU A 74 -4.11 4.80 -0.70
N ALA A 75 -4.44 6.03 -1.08
CA ALA A 75 -5.63 6.74 -0.61
C ALA A 75 -6.93 6.01 -0.99
N ALA A 76 -7.03 5.50 -2.22
CA ALA A 76 -8.18 4.72 -2.65
C ALA A 76 -8.33 3.44 -1.82
N LEU A 77 -7.24 2.68 -1.61
CA LEU A 77 -7.24 1.46 -0.80
C LEU A 77 -7.59 1.74 0.66
N ALA A 78 -7.13 2.86 1.22
CA ALA A 78 -7.42 3.24 2.60
C ALA A 78 -8.89 3.63 2.79
N THR A 79 -9.49 4.29 1.80
CA THR A 79 -10.88 4.80 1.85
C THR A 79 -11.93 3.82 1.30
N MET A 80 -11.51 2.64 0.85
CA MET A 80 -12.44 1.58 0.42
C MET A 80 -13.42 1.21 1.52
N GLU A 81 -14.70 1.03 1.16
CA GLU A 81 -15.71 0.52 2.07
C GLU A 81 -15.33 -0.86 2.63
N ARG A 82 -15.45 -0.99 3.96
CA ARG A 82 -14.81 -2.07 4.71
C ARG A 82 -15.74 -3.23 5.06
N ALA A 83 -17.05 -3.02 5.01
CA ALA A 83 -18.05 -3.96 5.52
C ALA A 83 -17.91 -5.37 4.93
N THR A 84 -17.51 -5.49 3.66
CA THR A 84 -17.35 -6.79 2.97
C THR A 84 -16.00 -7.47 3.26
N LEU A 85 -15.02 -6.74 3.80
CA LEU A 85 -13.64 -7.19 4.06
C LEU A 85 -13.41 -7.58 5.53
N TRP A 86 -14.23 -7.06 6.44
CA TRP A 86 -14.09 -7.23 7.89
C TRP A 86 -15.36 -7.83 8.53
N ALA A 87 -15.88 -8.90 7.95
CA ALA A 87 -17.04 -9.64 8.46
C ALA A 87 -16.73 -10.37 9.79
N GLU A 88 -17.71 -10.45 10.69
CA GLU A 88 -17.63 -11.27 11.91
C GLU A 88 -17.38 -12.74 11.60
N GLY A 89 -16.80 -13.49 12.56
CA GLY A 89 -16.42 -14.89 12.37
C GLY A 89 -15.19 -15.07 11.49
N THR A 90 -14.43 -14.00 11.24
CA THR A 90 -13.17 -14.04 10.49
C THR A 90 -11.96 -13.66 11.32
N GLU A 91 -12.10 -13.61 12.64
CA GLU A 91 -11.02 -13.43 13.60
C GLU A 91 -10.00 -14.57 13.55
N GLN A 92 -8.84 -14.32 14.17
CA GLN A 92 -7.82 -15.32 14.39
C GLN A 92 -8.39 -16.52 15.14
N GLY A 93 -8.19 -17.71 14.59
CA GLY A 93 -8.74 -18.97 15.13
C GLY A 93 -10.11 -19.35 14.57
N ALA A 94 -10.89 -18.40 14.06
CA ALA A 94 -12.18 -18.68 13.41
C ALA A 94 -12.04 -18.90 11.89
N ALA A 95 -11.14 -18.16 11.24
CA ALA A 95 -10.81 -18.33 9.83
C ALA A 95 -9.32 -18.62 9.62
N ASP A 96 -9.02 -19.52 8.68
CA ASP A 96 -7.66 -19.91 8.38
C ASP A 96 -6.83 -18.72 7.89
N LEU A 97 -5.57 -18.66 8.32
CA LEU A 97 -4.63 -17.60 8.01
C LEU A 97 -5.02 -16.18 8.49
N SER A 98 -6.12 -16.03 9.23
CA SER A 98 -6.47 -14.76 9.83
C SER A 98 -5.57 -14.43 11.04
N ARG A 99 -5.03 -13.21 11.03
CA ARG A 99 -4.36 -12.60 12.19
C ARG A 99 -5.16 -11.41 12.75
N ALA A 100 -6.40 -11.24 12.32
CA ALA A 100 -7.28 -10.20 12.83
C ALA A 100 -7.72 -10.60 14.25
N LYS A 101 -7.35 -9.85 15.29
CA LYS A 101 -7.77 -10.21 16.64
C LYS A 101 -9.28 -9.92 16.85
N ALA A 102 -9.91 -10.63 17.79
CA ALA A 102 -11.34 -10.51 18.06
C ALA A 102 -11.76 -9.09 18.50
N GLU A 103 -10.84 -8.32 19.07
CA GLU A 103 -11.02 -6.94 19.50
C GLU A 103 -11.49 -6.00 18.38
N ILE A 104 -11.25 -6.34 17.11
CA ILE A 104 -11.79 -5.60 15.96
C ILE A 104 -13.31 -5.49 16.02
N TRP A 105 -13.97 -6.59 16.40
CA TRP A 105 -15.44 -6.67 16.47
C TRP A 105 -15.98 -6.32 17.87
N GLN A 106 -15.15 -6.41 18.91
CA GLN A 106 -15.52 -5.99 20.27
C GLN A 106 -15.37 -4.47 20.46
N GLU A 107 -14.49 -3.82 19.70
CA GLU A 107 -14.19 -2.39 19.76
C GLU A 107 -14.31 -1.72 18.36
N PRO A 108 -15.50 -1.77 17.73
CA PRO A 108 -15.67 -1.33 16.34
C PRO A 108 -15.30 0.16 16.12
N ASP A 109 -15.58 1.02 17.11
CA ASP A 109 -15.25 2.44 17.05
C ASP A 109 -13.72 2.68 17.11
N ALA A 110 -13.02 1.93 17.96
CA ALA A 110 -11.56 2.02 18.06
C ALA A 110 -10.91 1.55 16.75
N PHE A 111 -11.41 0.46 16.17
CA PHE A 111 -10.96 -0.03 14.87
C PHE A 111 -11.25 0.97 13.74
N ALA A 112 -12.45 1.56 13.71
CA ALA A 112 -12.81 2.60 12.75
C ALA A 112 -11.90 3.82 12.86
N ALA A 113 -11.54 4.24 14.09
CA ALA A 113 -10.61 5.34 14.30
C ALA A 113 -9.19 5.04 13.75
N LYS A 114 -8.70 3.79 13.86
CA LYS A 114 -7.39 3.42 13.25
C LYS A 114 -7.42 3.50 11.74
N PHE A 115 -8.52 3.06 11.11
CA PHE A 115 -8.69 3.17 9.66
C PHE A 115 -8.78 4.63 9.21
N LYS A 116 -9.56 5.45 9.92
CA LYS A 116 -9.63 6.89 9.65
C LYS A 116 -8.26 7.56 9.71
N ALA A 117 -7.42 7.19 10.67
CA ALA A 117 -6.04 7.69 10.74
C ALA A 117 -5.19 7.29 9.51
N LEU A 118 -5.38 6.07 8.99
CA LEU A 118 -4.74 5.63 7.75
C LEU A 118 -5.28 6.40 6.53
N GLU A 119 -6.60 6.60 6.45
CA GLU A 119 -7.25 7.38 5.39
C GLU A 119 -6.71 8.81 5.34
N GLU A 120 -6.72 9.52 6.47
CA GLU A 120 -6.23 10.89 6.57
C GLU A 120 -4.75 11.00 6.20
N ALA A 121 -3.91 10.09 6.69
CA ALA A 121 -2.48 10.07 6.36
C ALA A 121 -2.24 9.73 4.87
N SER A 122 -3.06 8.86 4.29
CA SER A 122 -2.96 8.49 2.86
C SER A 122 -3.40 9.62 1.95
N LEU A 123 -4.47 10.33 2.31
CA LEU A 123 -4.93 11.51 1.59
C LEU A 123 -3.92 12.65 1.66
N ALA A 124 -3.27 12.85 2.81
CA ALA A 124 -2.22 13.87 2.98
C ALA A 124 -0.96 13.60 2.15
N MET A 125 -0.73 12.36 1.70
CA MET A 125 0.38 12.00 0.82
C MET A 125 0.12 12.41 -0.64
N VAL A 126 -1.15 12.54 -1.06
CA VAL A 126 -1.51 12.92 -2.44
C VAL A 126 -1.02 14.34 -2.73
N GLY A 127 -0.39 14.54 -3.89
CA GLY A 127 0.18 15.84 -4.26
C GLY A 127 1.49 16.23 -3.58
N ALA A 128 2.20 15.29 -2.94
CA ALA A 128 3.55 15.52 -2.43
C ALA A 128 4.48 16.01 -3.56
N ALA A 129 5.00 17.23 -3.44
CA ALA A 129 5.66 17.95 -4.53
C ALA A 129 7.10 17.49 -4.85
N ASP A 130 7.76 16.85 -3.89
CA ASP A 130 9.14 16.39 -3.99
C ASP A 130 9.41 15.24 -2.99
N ALA A 131 10.63 14.69 -3.02
CA ALA A 131 11.04 13.61 -2.11
C ALA A 131 11.00 14.01 -0.62
N ALA A 132 11.23 15.29 -0.30
CA ALA A 132 11.18 15.76 1.08
C ALA A 132 9.73 15.81 1.60
N ALA A 133 8.78 16.24 0.76
CA ALA A 133 7.35 16.20 1.05
C ALA A 133 6.86 14.75 1.24
N VAL A 134 7.28 13.82 0.37
CA VAL A 134 7.02 12.38 0.56
C VAL A 134 7.58 11.91 1.89
N GLY A 135 8.84 12.24 2.19
CA GLY A 135 9.49 11.88 3.45
C GLY A 135 8.77 12.40 4.70
N ALA A 136 8.29 13.64 4.67
CA ALA A 136 7.52 14.23 5.76
C ALA A 136 6.19 13.50 6.00
N ALA A 137 5.52 13.06 4.92
CA ALA A 137 4.24 12.36 4.99
C ALA A 137 4.37 10.87 5.41
N MET A 138 5.58 10.28 5.36
CA MET A 138 5.80 8.89 5.78
C MET A 138 5.59 8.67 7.29
N GLY A 139 5.87 9.67 8.13
CA GLY A 139 5.74 9.58 9.58
C GLY A 139 4.32 9.26 10.03
N PRO A 140 3.32 10.09 9.68
CA PRO A 140 1.90 9.82 9.96
C PRO A 140 1.42 8.48 9.40
N LEU A 141 1.80 8.11 8.18
CA LEU A 141 1.47 6.80 7.58
C LEU A 141 2.01 5.63 8.41
N GLY A 142 3.29 5.68 8.78
CA GLY A 142 3.92 4.67 9.63
C GLY A 142 3.25 4.58 11.01
N GLY A 143 2.87 5.73 11.58
CA GLY A 143 2.12 5.81 12.83
C GLY A 143 0.76 5.13 12.76
N ALA A 144 -0.02 5.37 11.69
CA ALA A 144 -1.31 4.72 11.47
C ALA A 144 -1.16 3.19 11.34
N CYS A 145 -0.17 2.73 10.55
CA CYS A 145 0.13 1.30 10.39
C CYS A 145 0.47 0.63 11.73
N LYS A 146 1.38 1.25 12.50
CA LYS A 146 1.81 0.74 13.80
C LYS A 146 0.64 0.70 14.78
N GLY A 147 -0.09 1.80 14.92
CA GLY A 147 -1.18 1.94 15.87
C GLY A 147 -2.36 0.99 15.62
N CYS A 148 -2.62 0.61 14.37
CA CYS A 148 -3.58 -0.44 14.04
C CYS A 148 -3.03 -1.83 14.36
N HIS A 149 -1.81 -2.14 13.91
CA HIS A 149 -1.24 -3.48 14.05
C HIS A 149 -0.94 -3.88 15.49
N GLU A 150 -0.52 -2.95 16.35
CA GLU A 150 -0.26 -3.26 17.77
C GLU A 150 -1.53 -3.70 18.50
N GLN A 151 -2.65 -3.01 18.24
CA GLN A 151 -3.93 -3.30 18.89
C GLN A 151 -4.62 -4.51 18.24
N PHE A 152 -4.73 -4.54 16.92
CA PHE A 152 -5.68 -5.41 16.21
C PHE A 152 -5.07 -6.53 15.37
N ARG A 153 -3.74 -6.61 15.23
CA ARG A 153 -3.07 -7.68 14.49
C ARG A 153 -2.36 -8.65 15.42
N GLY A 154 -2.78 -9.90 15.42
CA GLY A 154 -2.17 -11.00 16.14
C GLY A 154 -0.78 -11.38 15.61
N PRO A 155 -0.08 -12.30 16.30
CA PRO A 155 1.23 -12.80 15.87
C PRO A 155 1.15 -13.45 14.49
N LYS A 156 2.30 -13.66 13.84
CA LYS A 156 2.36 -14.51 12.64
C LYS A 156 1.96 -15.93 13.04
N ILE A 157 1.29 -16.58 12.12
CA ILE A 157 0.86 -17.98 12.20
C ILE A 157 1.74 -18.73 11.20
N GLU A 158 2.33 -19.82 11.68
CA GLU A 158 3.21 -20.70 10.92
C GLU A 158 2.41 -21.73 10.11
#